data_AF-A0A0F6TPB4-F1
#
_entry.id   AF-A0A0F6TPB4-F1
#
_cell.length_a   1.000
_cell.length_b   1.000
_cell.length_c   1.000
_cell.angle_alpha   90.00
_cell.angle_beta   90.00
_cell.angle_gamma   90.00
#
_symmetry.space_group_name_H-M   'P 1'
#
loop_
_entity.id
_entity.type
_entity.pdbx_description
1 polymer ?
#
loop_
_entity_poly.entity_id
_entity_poly.type
_entity_poly.pdbx_seq_one_letter_code
_entity_poly.pdbx_strand_id
1 'polypeptide(L)'
;MSVSKQNNKQRSYLQTIRLPILISTAMTIITLSFMVFTWNQEADNHQRQEFSKSYNQGMADLSAAFLGHLIEDENTDAIESIGQRLASNDNIQQISIYRRNGELVFSAGNTEQAYSDPVIANIAYEDTYNGYLVIYFVSSEQFINNDQPLWLNSYVLWIFGGILWLIIFLLLNIKRDKAKTPKTESNESIGSGSKSQQNGQLLKELIKRNRQQLKSTTIKHSIVIKADWSKLSVESNTQLLRTLSRWLPQNAMLATRFNHGLLVLGLDDEKGPLSRNALHALERCFQHIQLEPKILLHRLNFDRDIYQMFFGVIEPGVWYEKALQEKNQDYNWPAKKVIDIELDTHEVIELCRLEEPDAEQRGLIERQVRFLSDD
;
A
#
# COMPACT_ATOMS: atom_id res chain seq x y z
N MET A 1 36.11 -22.73 21.57
CA MET A 1 34.65 -22.43 21.63
C MET A 1 34.29 -21.02 21.10
N SER A 2 35.13 -20.39 20.26
CA SER A 2 34.99 -18.97 19.87
C SER A 2 34.66 -18.72 18.38
N VAL A 3 34.95 -19.68 17.48
CA VAL A 3 34.75 -19.49 16.02
C VAL A 3 33.27 -19.58 15.60
N SER A 4 32.44 -20.34 16.32
CA SER A 4 31.01 -20.51 15.98
C SER A 4 30.14 -19.29 16.32
N LYS A 5 30.50 -18.50 17.34
CA LYS A 5 29.75 -17.30 17.74
C LYS A 5 30.00 -16.10 16.81
N GLN A 6 31.21 -15.95 16.27
CA GLN A 6 31.50 -14.92 15.26
C GLN A 6 30.80 -15.21 13.92
N ASN A 7 30.78 -16.48 13.50
CA ASN A 7 30.11 -16.89 12.26
C ASN A 7 28.60 -16.64 12.29
N ASN A 8 27.95 -16.82 13.44
CA ASN A 8 26.52 -16.51 13.62
C ASN A 8 26.20 -15.01 13.66
N LYS A 9 27.09 -14.17 14.18
CA LYS A 9 26.92 -12.70 14.15
C LYS A 9 27.10 -12.15 12.73
N GLN A 10 28.11 -12.61 11.98
CA GLN A 10 28.29 -12.22 10.58
C GLN A 10 27.14 -12.69 9.67
N ARG A 11 26.62 -13.92 9.85
CA ARG A 11 25.45 -14.40 9.11
C ARG A 11 24.17 -13.62 9.41
N SER A 12 23.93 -13.26 10.68
CA SER A 12 22.80 -12.42 11.09
C SER A 12 22.88 -11.00 10.51
N TYR A 13 24.06 -10.38 10.53
CA TYR A 13 24.29 -9.05 9.96
C TYR A 13 24.12 -9.04 8.43
N LEU A 14 24.65 -10.07 7.76
CA LEU A 14 24.48 -10.25 6.31
C LEU A 14 23.02 -10.50 5.91
N GLN A 15 22.21 -11.19 6.73
CA GLN A 15 20.78 -11.39 6.46
C GLN A 15 19.94 -10.13 6.70
N THR A 16 20.30 -9.32 7.69
CA THR A 16 19.53 -8.10 8.05
C THR A 16 19.74 -6.97 7.06
N ILE A 17 20.92 -6.88 6.43
CA ILE A 17 21.23 -5.88 5.39
C ILE A 17 20.80 -6.35 4.00
N ARG A 18 20.85 -7.67 3.72
CA ARG A 18 20.44 -8.19 2.40
C ARG A 18 18.93 -8.22 2.21
N LEU A 19 18.11 -8.34 3.25
CA LEU A 19 16.65 -8.44 3.09
C LEU A 19 16.00 -7.15 2.53
N PRO A 20 16.29 -5.95 3.05
CA PRO A 20 15.74 -4.70 2.50
C PRO A 20 16.26 -4.43 1.09
N ILE A 21 17.53 -4.76 0.83
CA ILE A 21 18.13 -4.64 -0.50
C ILE A 21 17.44 -5.63 -1.45
N LEU A 22 17.19 -6.87 -1.04
CA LEU A 22 16.48 -7.89 -1.83
C LEU A 22 15.05 -7.46 -2.15
N ILE A 23 14.32 -6.91 -1.17
CA ILE A 23 12.95 -6.41 -1.37
C ILE A 23 12.97 -5.18 -2.30
N SER A 24 13.90 -4.26 -2.10
CA SER A 24 14.05 -3.09 -2.97
C SER A 24 14.41 -3.50 -4.40
N THR A 25 15.35 -4.44 -4.58
CA THR A 25 15.71 -4.96 -5.90
C THR A 25 14.54 -5.70 -6.54
N ALA A 26 13.77 -6.46 -5.76
CA ALA A 26 12.58 -7.15 -6.25
C ALA A 26 11.50 -6.15 -6.70
N MET A 27 11.26 -5.10 -5.92
CA MET A 27 10.33 -4.03 -6.30
C MET A 27 10.80 -3.32 -7.58
N THR A 28 12.08 -2.95 -7.68
CA THR A 28 12.60 -2.31 -8.91
C THR A 28 12.50 -3.25 -10.12
N ILE A 29 12.77 -4.55 -9.95
CA ILE A 29 12.63 -5.53 -11.04
C ILE A 29 11.16 -5.62 -11.46
N ILE A 30 10.22 -5.71 -10.51
CA ILE A 30 8.78 -5.77 -10.81
C ILE A 30 8.32 -4.50 -11.53
N THR A 31 8.72 -3.32 -11.07
CA THR A 31 8.35 -2.05 -11.72
C THR A 31 8.93 -1.95 -13.12
N LEU A 32 10.20 -2.35 -13.32
CA LEU A 32 10.83 -2.35 -14.62
C LEU A 32 10.17 -3.35 -15.58
N SER A 33 9.85 -4.55 -15.10
CA SER A 33 9.10 -5.56 -15.86
C SER A 33 7.71 -5.07 -16.24
N PHE A 34 7.02 -4.36 -15.35
CA PHE A 34 5.70 -3.77 -15.63
C PHE A 34 5.79 -2.65 -16.69
N MET A 35 6.81 -1.79 -16.61
CA MET A 35 7.03 -0.74 -17.62
C MET A 35 7.38 -1.33 -18.99
N VAL A 36 8.27 -2.32 -19.03
CA VAL A 36 8.62 -3.01 -20.28
C VAL A 36 7.41 -3.75 -20.86
N PHE A 37 6.58 -4.36 -20.00
CA PHE A 37 5.37 -5.04 -20.43
C PHE A 37 4.34 -4.07 -21.03
N THR A 38 4.01 -2.99 -20.31
CA THR A 38 3.04 -1.99 -20.78
C THR A 38 3.50 -1.33 -22.07
N TRP A 39 4.80 -1.03 -22.18
CA TRP A 39 5.37 -0.50 -23.41
C TRP A 39 5.35 -1.51 -24.57
N ASN A 40 5.73 -2.77 -24.33
CA ASN A 40 5.67 -3.80 -25.37
C ASN A 40 4.23 -4.05 -25.81
N GLN A 41 3.26 -4.08 -24.90
CA GLN A 41 1.87 -4.27 -25.24
C GLN A 41 1.36 -3.13 -26.14
N GLU A 42 1.69 -1.88 -25.80
CA GLU A 42 1.29 -0.72 -26.59
C GLU A 42 1.99 -0.68 -27.95
N ALA A 43 3.30 -0.95 -27.97
CA ALA A 43 4.08 -0.99 -29.21
C ALA A 43 3.60 -2.10 -30.16
N ASP A 44 3.31 -3.29 -29.63
CA ASP A 44 2.85 -4.44 -30.41
C ASP A 44 1.41 -4.21 -30.92
N ASN A 45 0.55 -3.58 -30.11
CA ASN A 45 -0.77 -3.14 -30.57
C ASN A 45 -0.68 -2.10 -31.70
N HIS A 46 0.16 -1.08 -31.55
CA HIS A 46 0.36 -0.05 -32.57
C HIS A 46 0.94 -0.63 -33.87
N GLN A 47 1.98 -1.46 -33.77
CA GLN A 47 2.59 -2.12 -34.93
C GLN A 47 1.59 -3.03 -35.65
N ARG A 48 0.70 -3.72 -34.91
CA ARG A 48 -0.35 -4.56 -35.50
C ARG A 48 -1.42 -3.74 -36.21
N GLN A 49 -1.83 -2.61 -35.64
CA GLN A 49 -2.78 -1.71 -36.30
C GLN A 49 -2.20 -1.14 -37.59
N GLU A 50 -0.94 -0.68 -37.56
CA GLU A 50 -0.25 -0.18 -38.76
C GLU A 50 -0.04 -1.27 -39.81
N PHE A 51 0.41 -2.47 -39.40
CA PHE A 51 0.59 -3.60 -40.30
C PHE A 51 -0.74 -4.03 -40.91
N SER A 52 -1.80 -4.19 -40.11
CA SER A 52 -3.12 -4.57 -40.60
C SER A 52 -3.66 -3.54 -41.58
N LYS A 53 -3.53 -2.24 -41.28
CA LYS A 53 -3.95 -1.17 -42.20
C LYS A 53 -3.16 -1.22 -43.51
N SER A 54 -1.84 -1.33 -43.45
CA SER A 54 -0.99 -1.38 -44.65
C SER A 54 -1.22 -2.65 -45.47
N TYR A 55 -1.39 -3.80 -44.81
CA TYR A 55 -1.63 -5.09 -45.44
C TYR A 55 -3.02 -5.11 -46.10
N ASN A 56 -4.06 -4.66 -45.40
CA ASN A 56 -5.42 -4.61 -45.92
C ASN A 56 -5.53 -3.64 -47.09
N GLN A 57 -4.88 -2.47 -47.01
CA GLN A 57 -4.80 -1.52 -48.13
C GLN A 57 -4.05 -2.14 -49.31
N GLY A 58 -2.88 -2.75 -49.09
CA GLY A 58 -2.11 -3.39 -50.16
C GLY A 58 -2.84 -4.56 -50.83
N MET A 59 -3.59 -5.35 -50.06
CA MET A 59 -4.45 -6.42 -50.56
C MET A 59 -5.59 -5.87 -51.41
N ALA A 60 -6.26 -4.81 -50.95
CA ALA A 60 -7.30 -4.13 -51.70
C ALA A 60 -6.76 -3.51 -52.99
N ASP A 61 -5.60 -2.84 -52.95
CA ASP A 61 -4.97 -2.22 -54.12
C ASP A 61 -4.54 -3.26 -55.16
N LEU A 62 -3.95 -4.39 -54.72
CA LEU A 62 -3.59 -5.49 -55.62
C LEU A 62 -4.84 -6.12 -56.26
N SER A 63 -5.87 -6.38 -55.45
CA SER A 63 -7.14 -6.94 -55.94
C SER A 63 -7.82 -6.00 -56.94
N ALA A 64 -7.78 -4.69 -56.66
CA ALA A 64 -8.32 -3.66 -57.53
C ALA A 64 -7.54 -3.55 -58.85
N ALA A 65 -6.20 -3.65 -58.82
CA ALA A 65 -5.38 -3.68 -60.02
C ALA A 65 -5.70 -4.90 -60.90
N PHE A 66 -5.94 -6.08 -60.31
CA PHE A 66 -6.38 -7.26 -61.05
C PHE A 66 -7.77 -7.09 -61.66
N LEU A 67 -8.68 -6.37 -61.01
CA LEU A 67 -10.03 -6.10 -61.54
C LEU A 67 -10.04 -5.06 -62.67
N GLY A 68 -8.96 -4.27 -62.83
CA GLY A 68 -8.88 -3.17 -63.80
C GLY A 68 -9.26 -3.57 -65.23
N HIS A 69 -8.55 -4.56 -65.76
CA HIS A 69 -8.78 -5.05 -67.12
C HIS A 69 -10.16 -5.70 -67.29
N LEU A 70 -10.67 -6.38 -66.26
CA LEU A 70 -11.96 -7.08 -66.32
C LEU A 70 -13.16 -6.13 -66.33
N ILE A 71 -13.04 -4.99 -65.64
CA ILE A 71 -14.08 -3.94 -65.69
C ILE A 71 -14.10 -3.28 -67.07
N GLU A 72 -12.95 -3.05 -67.68
CA GLU A 72 -12.85 -2.49 -69.04
C GLU A 72 -13.42 -3.45 -70.08
N ASP A 73 -13.12 -4.75 -69.96
CA ASP A 73 -13.59 -5.80 -70.87
C ASP A 73 -15.07 -6.19 -70.66
N GLU A 74 -15.78 -5.53 -69.73
CA GLU A 74 -17.16 -5.84 -69.31
C GLU A 74 -17.40 -7.32 -68.96
N ASN A 75 -16.37 -8.04 -68.49
CA ASN A 75 -16.44 -9.47 -68.22
C ASN A 75 -17.05 -9.75 -66.83
N THR A 76 -18.38 -9.62 -66.73
CA THR A 76 -19.14 -9.76 -65.48
C THR A 76 -18.94 -11.12 -64.81
N ASP A 77 -18.84 -12.20 -65.58
CA ASP A 77 -18.68 -13.56 -65.05
C ASP A 77 -17.32 -13.74 -64.35
N ALA A 78 -16.26 -13.17 -64.93
CA ALA A 78 -14.93 -13.18 -64.33
C ALA A 78 -14.87 -12.29 -63.07
N ILE A 79 -15.52 -11.12 -63.11
CA ILE A 79 -15.62 -10.23 -61.94
C ILE A 79 -16.36 -10.92 -60.80
N GLU A 80 -17.47 -11.60 -61.09
CA GLU A 80 -18.24 -12.34 -60.09
C GLU A 80 -17.43 -13.49 -59.50
N SER A 81 -16.72 -14.27 -60.33
CA SER A 81 -15.85 -15.36 -59.87
C SER A 81 -14.74 -14.87 -58.94
N ILE A 82 -14.08 -13.76 -59.29
CA ILE A 82 -13.05 -13.14 -58.45
C ILE A 82 -13.67 -12.57 -57.17
N GLY A 83 -14.81 -11.90 -57.28
CA GLY A 83 -15.55 -11.36 -56.15
C GLY A 83 -15.95 -12.44 -55.15
N GLN A 84 -16.48 -13.58 -55.61
CA GLN A 84 -16.80 -14.73 -54.78
C GLN A 84 -15.54 -15.33 -54.14
N ARG A 85 -14.42 -15.42 -54.88
CA ARG A 85 -13.15 -15.92 -54.35
C ARG A 85 -12.57 -15.01 -53.26
N LEU A 86 -12.68 -13.70 -53.43
CA LEU A 86 -12.28 -12.72 -52.41
C LEU A 86 -13.22 -12.80 -51.20
N ALA A 87 -14.53 -12.91 -51.41
CA ALA A 87 -15.52 -13.08 -50.33
C ALA A 87 -15.35 -14.39 -49.56
N SER A 88 -14.81 -15.43 -50.19
CA SER A 88 -14.52 -16.72 -49.54
C SER A 88 -13.28 -16.69 -48.65
N ASN A 89 -12.53 -15.59 -48.63
CA ASN A 89 -11.41 -15.42 -47.73
C ASN A 89 -11.93 -15.14 -46.32
N ASP A 90 -11.53 -15.95 -45.34
CA ASP A 90 -11.93 -15.83 -43.93
C ASP A 90 -11.68 -14.44 -43.33
N ASN A 91 -10.74 -13.68 -43.92
CA ASN A 91 -10.37 -12.34 -43.48
C ASN A 91 -11.29 -11.23 -43.99
N ILE A 92 -12.14 -11.53 -44.98
CA ILE A 92 -13.05 -10.58 -45.62
C ILE A 92 -14.47 -10.84 -45.10
N GLN A 93 -15.07 -9.81 -44.51
CA GLN A 93 -16.43 -9.85 -44.02
C GLN A 93 -17.45 -9.50 -45.11
N GLN A 94 -17.12 -8.49 -45.92
CA GLN A 94 -17.93 -8.04 -47.03
C GLN A 94 -17.05 -7.44 -48.12
N ILE A 95 -17.44 -7.66 -49.36
CA ILE A 95 -16.84 -7.07 -50.55
C ILE A 95 -17.93 -6.46 -51.43
N SER A 96 -17.62 -5.30 -52.00
CA SER A 96 -18.48 -4.64 -52.98
C SER A 96 -17.62 -4.02 -54.09
N ILE A 97 -17.99 -4.28 -55.34
CA ILE A 97 -17.30 -3.80 -56.53
C ILE A 97 -18.24 -2.84 -57.25
N TYR A 98 -17.78 -1.61 -57.45
CA TYR A 98 -18.52 -0.55 -58.14
C TYR A 98 -17.78 -0.14 -59.41
N ARG A 99 -18.54 0.18 -60.46
CA ARG A 99 -18.04 0.95 -61.60
C ARG A 99 -17.84 2.41 -61.19
N ARG A 100 -17.08 3.15 -62.00
CA ARG A 100 -16.80 4.58 -61.75
C ARG A 100 -18.07 5.45 -61.71
N ASN A 101 -19.10 5.05 -62.45
CA ASN A 101 -20.43 5.68 -62.46
C ASN A 101 -21.24 5.44 -61.17
N GLY A 102 -20.74 4.63 -60.22
CA GLY A 102 -21.42 4.27 -58.98
C GLY A 102 -22.33 3.04 -59.09
N GLU A 103 -22.39 2.40 -60.26
CA GLU A 103 -23.15 1.16 -60.46
C GLU A 103 -22.48 0.00 -59.71
N LEU A 104 -23.27 -0.72 -58.91
CA LEU A 104 -22.81 -1.92 -58.22
C LEU A 104 -22.72 -3.08 -59.22
N VAL A 105 -21.52 -3.62 -59.40
CA VAL A 105 -21.25 -4.78 -60.26
C VAL A 105 -21.39 -6.08 -59.49
N PHE A 106 -20.89 -6.10 -58.25
CA PHE A 106 -20.89 -7.30 -57.42
C PHE A 106 -20.90 -6.95 -55.93
N SER A 107 -21.60 -7.72 -55.11
CA SER A 107 -21.53 -7.65 -53.65
C SER A 107 -21.68 -9.03 -53.05
N ALA A 108 -20.84 -9.35 -52.07
CA ALA A 108 -20.92 -10.60 -51.30
C ALA A 108 -20.43 -10.40 -49.87
N GLY A 109 -20.87 -11.27 -48.97
CA GLY A 109 -20.55 -11.23 -47.54
C GLY A 109 -21.70 -10.75 -46.67
N ASN A 110 -21.42 -10.54 -45.38
CA ASN A 110 -22.43 -10.26 -44.37
C ASN A 110 -22.67 -8.75 -44.23
N THR A 111 -23.78 -8.25 -44.79
CA THR A 111 -24.15 -6.82 -44.81
C THR A 111 -24.68 -6.27 -43.49
N GLU A 112 -25.02 -7.12 -42.52
CA GLU A 112 -25.67 -6.70 -41.27
C GLU A 112 -24.69 -6.38 -40.13
N GLN A 113 -23.38 -6.61 -40.31
CA GLN A 113 -22.39 -6.58 -39.23
C GLN A 113 -21.07 -5.88 -39.59
N ALA A 114 -21.08 -4.81 -40.40
CA ALA A 114 -19.85 -4.06 -40.68
C ALA A 114 -19.35 -3.31 -39.43
N TYR A 115 -18.56 -4.00 -38.60
CA TYR A 115 -17.93 -3.45 -37.40
C TYR A 115 -16.54 -2.83 -37.68
N SER A 116 -16.11 -2.81 -38.94
CA SER A 116 -14.80 -2.31 -39.37
C SER A 116 -14.90 -1.15 -40.36
N ASP A 117 -13.88 -0.30 -40.36
CA ASP A 117 -13.76 0.79 -41.34
C ASP A 117 -13.55 0.22 -42.75
N PRO A 118 -14.28 0.70 -43.76
CA PRO A 118 -14.15 0.20 -45.13
C PRO A 118 -12.78 0.58 -45.71
N VAL A 119 -12.13 -0.40 -46.34
CA VAL A 119 -10.95 -0.16 -47.17
C VAL A 119 -11.41 0.04 -48.60
N ILE A 120 -11.07 1.19 -49.17
CA ILE A 120 -11.44 1.58 -50.52
C ILE A 120 -10.19 1.60 -51.38
N ALA A 121 -10.20 0.80 -52.45
CA ALA A 121 -9.16 0.77 -53.46
C ALA A 121 -9.74 1.20 -54.82
N ASN A 122 -9.01 2.03 -55.55
CA ASN A 122 -9.41 2.43 -56.89
C ASN A 122 -9.02 1.34 -57.88
N ILE A 123 -9.98 0.90 -58.69
CA ILE A 123 -9.73 -0.04 -59.78
C ILE A 123 -9.21 0.76 -60.96
N ALA A 124 -7.96 0.52 -61.36
CA ALA A 124 -7.29 1.24 -62.42
C ALA A 124 -6.81 0.30 -63.52
N TYR A 125 -6.90 0.74 -64.78
CA TYR A 125 -6.36 0.08 -65.95
C TYR A 125 -5.81 1.14 -66.91
N GLU A 126 -4.60 0.94 -67.45
CA GLU A 126 -3.97 1.89 -68.39
C GLU A 126 -4.08 3.39 -67.98
N ASP A 127 -3.77 3.68 -66.70
CA ASP A 127 -3.82 5.01 -66.08
C ASP A 127 -5.22 5.66 -65.93
N THR A 128 -6.31 4.94 -66.20
CA THR A 128 -7.69 5.40 -65.93
C THR A 128 -8.33 4.65 -64.76
N TYR A 129 -9.07 5.38 -63.92
CA TYR A 129 -9.84 4.80 -62.81
C TYR A 129 -11.23 4.34 -63.28
N ASN A 130 -11.40 3.04 -63.41
CA ASN A 130 -12.59 2.41 -64.01
C ASN A 130 -13.61 1.97 -62.95
N GLY A 131 -13.22 1.91 -61.67
CA GLY A 131 -14.13 1.52 -60.59
C GLY A 131 -13.57 1.68 -59.19
N TYR A 132 -14.32 1.19 -58.21
CA TYR A 132 -13.93 1.16 -56.81
C TYR A 132 -14.19 -0.23 -56.24
N LEU A 133 -13.20 -0.74 -55.51
CA LEU A 133 -13.31 -1.94 -54.70
C LEU A 133 -13.43 -1.52 -53.24
N VAL A 134 -14.51 -1.94 -52.59
CA VAL A 134 -14.76 -1.68 -51.17
C VAL A 134 -14.73 -3.01 -50.43
N ILE A 135 -13.84 -3.13 -49.44
CA ILE A 135 -13.67 -4.35 -48.64
C ILE A 135 -13.82 -4.00 -47.16
N TYR A 136 -14.68 -4.74 -46.48
CA TYR A 136 -14.75 -4.78 -45.02
C TYR A 136 -13.99 -6.00 -44.55
N PHE A 137 -12.93 -5.78 -43.78
CA PHE A 137 -12.16 -6.85 -43.18
C PHE A 137 -12.74 -7.23 -41.83
N VAL A 138 -12.57 -8.49 -41.45
CA VAL A 138 -12.88 -8.96 -40.11
C VAL A 138 -12.01 -8.22 -39.08
N SER A 139 -12.56 -7.91 -37.90
CA SER A 139 -11.82 -7.24 -36.83
C SER A 139 -10.49 -7.94 -36.55
N SER A 140 -9.41 -7.16 -36.48
CA SER A 140 -8.07 -7.61 -36.15
C SER A 140 -7.97 -8.39 -34.83
N GLU A 141 -8.98 -8.29 -33.94
CA GLU A 141 -9.06 -9.09 -32.71
C GLU A 141 -9.27 -10.59 -32.97
N GLN A 142 -9.93 -10.99 -34.07
CA GLN A 142 -10.16 -12.40 -34.39
C GLN A 142 -8.93 -13.12 -34.98
N PHE A 143 -7.92 -12.37 -35.42
CA PHE A 143 -6.64 -12.93 -35.88
C PHE A 143 -5.76 -13.45 -34.75
N ILE A 144 -6.11 -13.15 -33.50
CA ILE A 144 -5.17 -13.24 -32.38
C ILE A 144 -5.74 -14.20 -31.34
N ASN A 145 -5.47 -15.49 -31.54
CA ASN A 145 -5.39 -16.39 -30.39
C ASN A 145 -4.39 -17.55 -30.51
N ASN A 146 -3.79 -17.82 -31.67
CA ASN A 146 -3.00 -19.04 -31.83
C ASN A 146 -1.47 -18.89 -31.81
N ASP A 147 -0.89 -17.74 -32.17
CA ASP A 147 0.58 -17.67 -32.37
C ASP A 147 1.31 -16.60 -31.56
N GLN A 148 0.68 -16.03 -30.52
CA GLN A 148 1.48 -15.30 -29.54
C GLN A 148 2.32 -16.31 -28.75
N PRO A 149 3.65 -16.17 -28.74
CA PRO A 149 4.47 -17.11 -28.00
C PRO A 149 4.13 -16.98 -26.53
N LEU A 150 3.80 -18.10 -25.90
CA LEU A 150 3.12 -18.21 -24.59
C LEU A 150 3.72 -17.31 -23.49
N TRP A 151 5.02 -17.00 -23.56
CA TRP A 151 5.72 -16.13 -22.63
C TRP A 151 5.32 -14.64 -22.65
N LEU A 152 4.61 -14.17 -23.68
CA LEU A 152 4.09 -12.79 -23.79
C LEU A 152 2.62 -12.69 -23.36
N ASN A 153 1.98 -13.82 -23.07
CA ASN A 153 0.61 -13.81 -22.59
C ASN A 153 0.58 -13.18 -21.19
N SER A 154 -0.28 -12.18 -21.00
CA SER A 154 -0.46 -11.45 -19.73
C SER A 154 -0.66 -12.41 -18.55
N TYR A 155 -1.34 -13.54 -18.78
CA TYR A 155 -1.49 -14.60 -17.79
C TYR A 155 -0.17 -15.22 -17.33
N VAL A 156 0.78 -15.45 -18.24
CA VAL A 156 2.07 -16.08 -17.90
C VAL A 156 2.94 -15.13 -17.08
N LEU A 157 2.89 -13.83 -17.33
CA LEU A 157 3.56 -12.82 -16.50
C LEU A 157 2.97 -12.71 -15.09
N TRP A 158 1.64 -12.76 -14.96
CA TRP A 158 0.98 -12.83 -13.65
C TRP A 158 1.31 -14.12 -12.90
N ILE A 159 1.41 -15.25 -13.61
CA ILE A 159 1.86 -16.53 -13.05
C ILE A 159 3.32 -16.42 -12.59
N PHE A 160 4.22 -15.85 -13.41
CA PHE A 160 5.61 -15.65 -13.01
C PHE A 160 5.75 -14.69 -11.82
N GLY A 161 5.01 -13.58 -11.82
CA GLY A 161 4.96 -12.64 -10.70
C GLY A 161 4.42 -13.31 -9.43
N GLY A 162 3.35 -14.09 -9.55
CA GLY A 162 2.78 -14.88 -8.46
C GLY A 162 3.73 -15.95 -7.93
N ILE A 163 4.43 -16.67 -8.81
CA ILE A 163 5.47 -17.64 -8.44
C ILE A 163 6.63 -16.94 -7.74
N LEU A 164 7.08 -15.78 -8.24
CA LEU A 164 8.14 -14.99 -7.62
C LEU A 164 7.71 -14.52 -6.22
N TRP A 165 6.47 -14.06 -6.08
CA TRP A 165 5.90 -13.65 -4.80
C TRP A 165 5.77 -14.84 -3.83
N LEU A 166 5.37 -16.01 -4.33
CA LEU A 166 5.27 -17.23 -3.55
C LEU A 166 6.65 -17.75 -3.11
N ILE A 167 7.67 -17.61 -3.96
CA ILE A 167 9.07 -17.92 -3.61
C ILE A 167 9.59 -16.94 -2.55
N ILE A 168 9.33 -15.63 -2.69
CA ILE A 168 9.71 -14.62 -1.68
C ILE A 168 8.97 -14.88 -0.37
N PHE A 169 7.68 -15.17 -0.42
CA PHE A 169 6.86 -15.51 0.75
C PHE A 169 7.36 -16.77 1.43
N LEU A 170 7.71 -17.82 0.67
CA LEU A 170 8.33 -19.03 1.21
C LEU A 170 9.70 -18.73 1.82
N LEU A 171 10.58 -18.00 1.14
CA LEU A 171 11.90 -17.63 1.68
C LEU A 171 11.80 -16.79 2.96
N LEU A 172 10.78 -15.94 3.08
CA LEU A 172 10.51 -15.12 4.27
C LEU A 172 9.85 -15.91 5.41
N ASN A 173 9.00 -16.90 5.08
CA ASN A 173 8.32 -17.76 6.06
C ASN A 173 9.05 -19.06 6.40
N ILE A 174 10.17 -19.37 5.72
CA ILE A 174 11.12 -20.38 6.19
C ILE A 174 11.84 -19.80 7.41
N LYS A 175 11.14 -19.75 8.54
CA LYS A 175 11.73 -19.73 9.87
C LYS A 175 11.55 -21.10 10.51
N ARG A 176 12.68 -21.82 10.51
CA ARG A 176 13.31 -22.25 11.77
C ARG A 176 12.77 -23.54 12.39
N ASP A 177 12.57 -24.58 11.58
CA ASP A 177 12.43 -25.96 12.06
C ASP A 177 13.80 -26.60 12.38
N LYS A 178 14.58 -26.01 13.28
CA LYS A 178 15.69 -26.71 13.99
C LYS A 178 15.95 -26.07 15.35
N ALA A 179 15.31 -26.62 16.38
CA ALA A 179 15.97 -27.14 17.59
C ALA A 179 14.91 -27.73 18.53
N LYS A 180 14.78 -29.06 18.53
CA LYS A 180 14.17 -29.81 19.64
C LYS A 180 14.97 -29.50 20.91
N THR A 181 14.32 -29.03 21.97
CA THR A 181 14.82 -29.17 23.35
C THR A 181 14.04 -30.27 24.06
N PRO A 182 14.73 -31.15 24.81
CA PRO A 182 14.14 -32.34 25.39
C PRO A 182 13.27 -32.00 26.60
N LYS A 183 12.27 -32.86 26.84
CA LYS A 183 11.46 -32.88 28.05
C LYS A 183 12.35 -33.10 29.27
N THR A 184 12.17 -32.29 30.32
CA THR A 184 12.50 -32.70 31.69
C THR A 184 11.45 -32.10 32.60
N GLU A 185 10.59 -32.97 33.13
CA GLU A 185 9.80 -32.67 34.32
C GLU A 185 10.75 -32.62 35.54
N SER A 186 10.59 -31.60 36.37
CA SER A 186 10.74 -31.76 37.82
C SER A 186 10.02 -30.60 38.51
N ASN A 187 9.09 -30.97 39.38
CA ASN A 187 8.51 -30.09 40.39
C ASN A 187 9.62 -29.54 41.27
N GLU A 188 9.63 -28.23 41.55
CA GLU A 188 9.64 -27.71 42.92
C GLU A 188 9.65 -26.18 42.99
N SER A 189 8.81 -25.68 43.91
CA SER A 189 8.86 -24.41 44.63
C SER A 189 8.67 -23.10 43.87
N ILE A 190 7.49 -22.54 44.13
CA ILE A 190 7.06 -21.16 43.95
C ILE A 190 8.08 -20.21 44.55
N GLY A 191 8.82 -19.50 43.69
CA GLY A 191 9.69 -18.38 44.04
C GLY A 191 9.28 -17.14 43.25
N SER A 192 8.94 -16.07 43.97
CA SER A 192 8.38 -14.79 43.52
C SER A 192 9.17 -14.01 42.44
N GLY A 193 9.21 -14.52 41.20
CA GLY A 193 9.52 -13.72 40.01
C GLY A 193 8.33 -12.82 39.67
N SER A 194 8.50 -11.49 39.79
CA SER A 194 7.39 -10.52 39.92
C SER A 194 6.38 -10.57 38.76
N LYS A 195 5.09 -10.59 39.09
CA LYS A 195 3.96 -10.41 38.14
C LYS A 195 4.12 -9.17 37.23
N SER A 196 4.87 -8.16 37.70
CA SER A 196 5.27 -6.96 36.94
C SER A 196 6.09 -7.27 35.68
N GLN A 197 6.92 -8.33 35.69
CA GLN A 197 7.73 -8.72 34.53
C GLN A 197 6.91 -9.36 33.39
N GLN A 198 5.80 -10.05 33.69
CA GLN A 198 4.89 -10.60 32.67
C GLN A 198 4.02 -9.51 32.03
N ASN A 199 3.47 -8.56 32.82
CA ASN A 199 2.68 -7.45 32.28
C ASN A 199 3.50 -6.51 31.38
N GLY A 200 4.76 -6.27 31.75
CA GLY A 200 5.69 -5.51 30.91
C GLY A 200 6.05 -6.19 29.57
N GLN A 201 5.82 -7.50 29.40
CA GLN A 201 6.08 -8.19 28.13
C GLN A 201 5.01 -7.90 27.07
N LEU A 202 3.74 -7.77 27.45
CA LEU A 202 2.65 -7.50 26.51
C LEU A 202 2.65 -6.04 26.01
N LEU A 203 2.99 -5.09 26.88
CA LEU A 203 3.27 -3.70 26.46
C LEU A 203 4.50 -3.63 25.52
N LYS A 204 5.52 -4.46 25.77
CA LYS A 204 6.66 -4.61 24.86
C LYS A 204 6.26 -5.23 23.52
N GLU A 205 5.23 -6.07 23.46
CA GLU A 205 4.68 -6.58 22.21
C GLU A 205 3.91 -5.53 21.42
N LEU A 206 3.11 -4.68 22.08
CA LEU A 206 2.51 -3.50 21.43
C LEU A 206 3.58 -2.58 20.85
N ILE A 207 4.66 -2.31 21.61
CA ILE A 207 5.80 -1.52 21.14
C ILE A 207 6.51 -2.22 19.96
N LYS A 208 6.64 -3.55 20.01
CA LYS A 208 7.25 -4.32 18.92
C LYS A 208 6.44 -4.24 17.63
N ARG A 209 5.10 -4.19 17.71
CA ARG A 209 4.21 -3.94 16.57
C ARG A 209 4.34 -2.50 16.06
N ASN A 210 4.39 -1.50 16.94
CA ASN A 210 4.52 -0.08 16.57
C ASN A 210 5.92 0.32 16.07
N ARG A 211 6.96 -0.47 16.36
CA ARG A 211 8.35 -0.21 15.94
C ARG A 211 8.58 -0.21 14.42
N GLN A 212 7.68 -0.78 13.62
CA GLN A 212 7.79 -0.72 12.16
C GLN A 212 7.36 0.64 11.61
N GLN A 213 6.39 1.30 12.26
CA GLN A 213 5.91 2.65 11.92
C GLN A 213 6.87 3.75 12.41
N LEU A 214 7.62 3.49 13.48
CA LEU A 214 8.57 4.42 14.10
C LEU A 214 9.85 4.68 13.29
N LYS A 215 10.12 3.92 12.22
CA LYS A 215 11.38 4.03 11.46
C LYS A 215 11.38 5.16 10.43
N SER A 216 10.22 5.72 10.10
CA SER A 216 10.03 6.72 9.05
C SER A 216 9.56 8.09 9.56
N THR A 217 9.24 8.21 10.86
CA THR A 217 8.60 9.40 11.42
C THR A 217 9.53 10.14 12.39
N THR A 218 9.63 11.46 12.22
CA THR A 218 10.25 12.34 13.21
C THR A 218 9.23 12.63 14.31
N ILE A 219 9.69 12.67 15.58
CA ILE A 219 8.81 12.79 16.75
C ILE A 219 8.80 14.25 17.19
N LYS A 220 7.62 14.89 17.12
CA LYS A 220 7.43 16.30 17.51
C LYS A 220 7.42 16.51 19.01
N HIS A 221 6.66 15.66 19.69
CA HIS A 221 6.32 15.74 21.10
C HIS A 221 6.29 14.34 21.71
N SER A 222 6.70 14.24 22.97
CA SER A 222 6.68 13.00 23.74
C SER A 222 5.66 13.11 24.86
N ILE A 223 4.83 12.08 25.00
CA ILE A 223 3.98 11.86 26.17
C ILE A 223 4.62 10.76 27.01
N VAL A 224 4.92 11.07 28.25
CA VAL A 224 5.45 10.12 29.22
C VAL A 224 4.40 9.85 30.28
N ILE A 225 4.04 8.58 30.41
CA ILE A 225 3.02 8.12 31.36
C ILE A 225 3.72 7.28 32.42
N LYS A 226 3.60 7.72 33.67
CA LYS A 226 3.94 6.93 34.85
C LYS A 226 2.66 6.50 35.53
N ALA A 227 2.55 5.21 35.83
CA ALA A 227 1.42 4.63 36.54
C ALA A 227 1.92 3.53 37.47
N ASP A 228 1.10 3.11 38.43
CA ASP A 228 1.42 1.95 39.25
C ASP A 228 1.09 0.64 38.51
N TRP A 229 1.98 0.27 37.59
CA TRP A 229 1.83 -0.93 36.76
C TRP A 229 1.79 -2.24 37.55
N SER A 230 2.13 -2.22 38.85
CA SER A 230 2.06 -3.39 39.72
C SER A 230 0.60 -3.78 40.06
N LYS A 231 -0.33 -2.83 39.98
CA LYS A 231 -1.77 -3.03 40.22
C LYS A 231 -2.51 -3.69 39.04
N LEU A 232 -1.85 -3.91 37.90
CA LEU A 232 -2.46 -4.52 36.73
C LEU A 232 -2.78 -6.02 36.95
N SER A 233 -4.06 -6.34 37.02
CA SER A 233 -4.57 -7.71 36.84
C SER A 233 -4.52 -8.14 35.36
N VAL A 234 -4.73 -9.42 35.07
CA VAL A 234 -4.77 -9.95 33.68
C VAL A 234 -5.92 -9.33 32.88
N GLU A 235 -7.08 -9.14 33.50
CA GLU A 235 -8.26 -8.51 32.91
C GLU A 235 -8.02 -7.02 32.65
N SER A 236 -7.55 -6.31 33.68
CA SER A 236 -7.13 -4.90 33.62
C SER A 236 -6.07 -4.63 32.54
N ASN A 237 -5.14 -5.57 32.34
CA ASN A 237 -4.12 -5.46 31.31
C ASN A 237 -4.72 -5.63 29.90
N THR A 238 -5.66 -6.55 29.72
CA THR A 238 -6.35 -6.72 28.43
C THR A 238 -7.14 -5.46 28.05
N GLN A 239 -7.82 -4.86 29.03
CA GLN A 239 -8.52 -3.59 28.85
C GLN A 239 -7.55 -2.45 28.51
N LEU A 240 -6.42 -2.34 29.22
CA LEU A 240 -5.39 -1.35 28.93
C LEU A 240 -4.83 -1.47 27.50
N LEU A 241 -4.50 -2.68 27.07
CA LEU A 241 -3.96 -2.92 25.72
C LEU A 241 -4.99 -2.55 24.64
N ARG A 242 -6.28 -2.81 24.90
CA ARG A 242 -7.39 -2.43 24.02
C ARG A 242 -7.57 -0.91 23.95
N THR A 243 -7.59 -0.25 25.10
CA THR A 243 -7.66 1.22 25.17
C THR A 243 -6.49 1.85 24.41
N LEU A 244 -5.26 1.37 24.63
CA LEU A 244 -4.08 1.88 23.93
C LEU A 244 -4.12 1.57 22.43
N SER A 245 -4.56 0.38 22.01
CA SER A 245 -4.63 0.03 20.58
C SER A 245 -5.66 0.83 19.80
N ARG A 246 -6.76 1.27 20.46
CA ARG A 246 -7.75 2.17 19.87
C ARG A 246 -7.33 3.64 19.94
N TRP A 247 -6.76 4.08 21.06
CA TRP A 247 -6.41 5.49 21.29
C TRP A 247 -5.18 5.94 20.49
N LEU A 248 -4.14 5.10 20.39
CA LEU A 248 -2.88 5.48 19.73
C LEU A 248 -3.07 5.88 18.26
N PRO A 249 -3.74 5.08 17.39
CA PRO A 249 -3.91 5.43 15.98
C PRO A 249 -4.79 6.68 15.77
N GLN A 250 -5.83 6.86 16.59
CA GLN A 250 -6.76 8.00 16.50
C GLN A 250 -6.07 9.33 16.79
N ASN A 251 -5.06 9.31 17.66
CA ASN A 251 -4.37 10.50 18.12
C ASN A 251 -2.98 10.67 17.50
N ALA A 252 -2.69 9.93 16.41
CA ALA A 252 -1.39 10.00 15.74
C ALA A 252 -0.19 9.68 16.66
N MET A 253 -0.42 8.92 17.73
CA MET A 253 0.60 8.57 18.72
C MET A 253 1.15 7.18 18.46
N LEU A 254 2.46 7.02 18.62
CA LEU A 254 3.15 5.74 18.52
C LEU A 254 3.78 5.39 19.87
N ALA A 255 3.64 4.14 20.32
CA ALA A 255 4.33 3.68 21.52
C ALA A 255 5.83 3.49 21.22
N THR A 256 6.67 4.39 21.74
CA THR A 256 8.11 4.43 21.39
C THR A 256 8.92 3.55 22.33
N ARG A 257 8.69 3.64 23.64
CA ARG A 257 9.48 2.94 24.67
C ARG A 257 8.63 2.59 25.89
N PHE A 258 8.93 1.44 26.50
CA PHE A 258 8.46 1.09 27.84
C PHE A 258 9.66 0.62 28.64
N ASN A 259 10.15 1.49 29.51
CA ASN A 259 11.35 1.22 30.31
C ASN A 259 11.18 1.77 31.72
N HIS A 260 11.68 1.04 32.73
CA HIS A 260 11.63 1.42 34.14
C HIS A 260 10.22 1.80 34.67
N GLY A 261 9.16 1.21 34.11
CA GLY A 261 7.78 1.58 34.48
C GLY A 261 7.34 2.96 33.96
N LEU A 262 7.98 3.46 32.89
CA LEU A 262 7.54 4.63 32.14
C LEU A 262 7.13 4.19 30.74
N LEU A 263 5.91 4.56 30.34
CA LEU A 263 5.41 4.39 28.98
C LEU A 263 5.63 5.71 28.24
N VAL A 264 6.48 5.68 27.21
CA VAL A 264 6.78 6.82 26.36
C VAL A 264 6.06 6.63 25.03
N LEU A 265 5.26 7.61 24.67
CA LEU A 265 4.53 7.71 23.42
C LEU A 265 5.06 8.93 22.64
N GLY A 266 5.28 8.79 21.34
CA GLY A 266 5.72 9.88 20.47
C GLY A 266 4.61 10.30 19.53
N LEU A 267 4.41 11.60 19.37
CA LEU A 267 3.52 12.18 18.36
C LEU A 267 4.25 12.25 17.02
N ASP A 268 3.60 11.78 15.97
CA ASP A 268 4.07 11.86 14.59
C ASP A 268 4.08 13.31 14.08
N ASP A 269 5.21 13.79 13.55
CA ASP A 269 5.39 15.17 13.05
C ASP A 269 4.43 15.53 11.91
N GLU A 270 4.01 14.55 11.11
CA GLU A 270 3.16 14.76 9.93
C GLU A 270 1.67 14.91 10.28
N LYS A 271 1.28 14.74 11.55
CA LYS A 271 -0.11 14.70 11.98
C LYS A 271 -0.46 15.85 12.94
N GLY A 272 -1.74 16.20 12.97
CA GLY A 272 -2.27 17.36 13.69
C GLY A 272 -2.03 17.31 15.21
N PRO A 273 -2.19 18.45 15.90
CA PRO A 273 -1.93 18.57 17.33
C PRO A 273 -2.84 17.65 18.15
N LEU A 274 -2.30 17.12 19.25
CA LEU A 274 -3.05 16.29 20.18
C LEU A 274 -4.15 17.11 20.86
N SER A 275 -5.39 16.62 20.89
CA SER A 275 -6.49 17.33 21.55
C SER A 275 -6.47 17.19 23.08
N ARG A 276 -6.88 18.26 23.79
CA ARG A 276 -7.06 18.27 25.24
C ARG A 276 -8.01 17.16 25.73
N ASN A 277 -9.13 16.97 25.02
CA ASN A 277 -10.14 15.97 25.39
C ASN A 277 -9.61 14.54 25.29
N ALA A 278 -8.78 14.24 24.28
CA ALA A 278 -8.19 12.92 24.13
C ALA A 278 -7.24 12.57 25.29
N LEU A 279 -6.51 13.54 25.83
CA LEU A 279 -5.65 13.36 27.01
C LEU A 279 -6.46 13.03 28.27
N HIS A 280 -7.54 13.78 28.52
CA HIS A 280 -8.42 13.49 29.66
C HIS A 280 -9.19 12.17 29.49
N ALA A 281 -9.55 11.78 28.27
CA ALA A 281 -10.14 10.48 28.01
C ALA A 281 -9.16 9.36 28.37
N LEU A 282 -7.89 9.49 27.97
CA LEU A 282 -6.85 8.53 28.33
C LEU A 282 -6.63 8.47 29.85
N GLU A 283 -6.56 9.62 30.51
CA GLU A 283 -6.45 9.74 31.98
C GLU A 283 -7.58 8.97 32.68
N ARG A 284 -8.84 9.21 32.26
CA ARG A 284 -10.01 8.53 32.82
C ARG A 284 -10.02 7.03 32.56
N CYS A 285 -9.64 6.57 31.37
CA CYS A 285 -9.52 5.14 31.09
C CYS A 285 -8.51 4.46 32.03
N PHE A 286 -7.38 5.10 32.31
CA PHE A 286 -6.38 4.59 33.26
C PHE A 286 -6.90 4.63 34.70
N GLN A 287 -7.66 5.65 35.09
CA GLN A 287 -8.31 5.72 36.41
C GLN A 287 -9.37 4.63 36.60
N HIS A 288 -10.16 4.30 35.56
CA HIS A 288 -11.10 3.17 35.60
C HIS A 288 -10.40 1.82 35.87
N ILE A 289 -9.15 1.69 35.43
CA ILE A 289 -8.31 0.51 35.66
C ILE A 289 -7.50 0.64 36.98
N GLN A 290 -7.77 1.66 37.81
CA GLN A 290 -7.15 1.93 39.11
C GLN A 290 -5.63 2.23 39.04
N LEU A 291 -5.15 2.78 37.91
CA LEU A 291 -3.72 3.03 37.66
C LEU A 291 -3.20 4.42 38.04
N GLU A 292 -4.07 5.35 38.49
CA GLU A 292 -3.75 6.72 38.92
C GLU A 292 -2.59 7.37 38.13
N PRO A 293 -2.78 7.63 36.82
CA PRO A 293 -1.70 7.99 35.93
C PRO A 293 -1.18 9.40 36.20
N LYS A 294 0.15 9.57 36.11
CA LYS A 294 0.82 10.85 35.94
C LYS A 294 1.23 10.95 34.47
N ILE A 295 0.58 11.83 33.71
CA ILE A 295 0.80 12.01 32.27
C ILE A 295 1.55 13.33 32.08
N LEU A 296 2.72 13.28 31.43
CA LEU A 296 3.53 14.45 31.13
C LEU A 296 3.70 14.60 29.62
N LEU A 297 3.28 15.74 29.07
CA LEU A 297 3.52 16.15 27.69
C LEU A 297 4.70 17.13 27.63
N HIS A 298 5.73 16.81 26.85
CA HIS A 298 6.92 17.66 26.73
C HIS A 298 7.59 17.47 25.36
N ARG A 299 8.52 18.37 25.01
CA ARG A 299 9.22 18.30 23.72
C ARG A 299 10.60 17.61 23.80
N LEU A 300 11.29 17.75 24.92
CA LEU A 300 12.69 17.34 25.07
C LEU A 300 12.80 15.90 25.57
N ASN A 301 13.68 15.06 25.01
CA ASN A 301 13.92 13.74 25.58
C ASN A 301 14.83 13.86 26.81
N PHE A 302 14.25 13.83 28.00
CA PHE A 302 15.00 13.87 29.26
C PHE A 302 15.59 12.51 29.65
N ASP A 303 16.63 12.54 30.47
CA ASP A 303 17.16 11.35 31.13
C ASP A 303 16.23 10.84 32.23
N ARG A 304 16.45 9.59 32.64
CA ARG A 304 15.62 8.89 33.62
C ARG A 304 15.50 9.68 34.93
N ASP A 305 16.59 10.26 35.40
CA ASP A 305 16.68 10.88 36.72
C ASP A 305 15.82 12.16 36.77
N ILE A 306 15.78 12.90 35.66
CA ILE A 306 14.92 14.07 35.47
C ILE A 306 13.44 13.66 35.51
N TYR A 307 13.04 12.59 34.80
CA TYR A 307 11.66 12.10 34.91
C TYR A 307 11.32 11.62 36.32
N GLN A 308 12.26 11.01 37.05
CA GLN A 308 12.02 10.60 38.43
C GLN A 308 11.75 11.81 39.33
N MET A 309 12.49 12.91 39.13
CA MET A 309 12.26 14.17 39.82
C MET A 309 10.88 14.75 39.48
N PHE A 310 10.53 14.87 38.19
CA PHE A 310 9.22 15.36 37.75
C PHE A 310 8.08 14.55 38.36
N PHE A 311 8.14 13.23 38.23
CA PHE A 311 7.10 12.34 38.75
C PHE A 311 7.12 12.18 40.28
N GLY A 312 8.16 12.65 40.96
CA GLY A 312 8.24 12.74 42.41
C GLY A 312 7.46 13.93 42.96
N VAL A 313 7.43 15.04 42.22
CA VAL A 313 6.81 16.30 42.65
C VAL A 313 5.37 16.46 42.14
N ILE A 314 5.06 15.98 40.93
CA ILE A 314 3.72 16.16 40.35
C ILE A 314 2.68 15.19 40.94
N GLU A 315 1.44 15.67 41.07
CA GLU A 315 0.27 14.86 41.43
C GLU A 315 -0.28 14.06 40.22
N PRO A 316 -1.08 12.99 40.44
CA PRO A 316 -1.82 12.32 39.38
C PRO A 316 -2.63 13.30 38.51
N GLY A 317 -2.64 13.06 37.20
CA GLY A 317 -3.31 13.89 36.20
C GLY A 317 -2.42 14.25 35.01
N VAL A 318 -2.92 15.18 34.19
CA VAL A 318 -2.27 15.64 32.95
C VAL A 318 -1.47 16.92 33.20
N TRP A 319 -0.18 16.85 32.90
CA TRP A 319 0.80 17.92 33.00
C TRP A 319 1.46 18.16 31.64
N TYR A 320 1.83 19.40 31.36
CA TYR A 320 2.54 19.75 30.14
C TYR A 320 3.57 20.85 30.39
N GLU A 321 4.64 20.85 29.60
CA GLU A 321 5.68 21.88 29.64
C GLU A 321 5.15 23.21 29.11
N LYS A 322 5.26 24.31 29.87
CA LYS A 322 4.72 25.63 29.48
C LYS A 322 5.33 26.15 28.17
N ALA A 323 6.61 25.85 27.92
CA ALA A 323 7.29 26.19 26.67
C ALA A 323 6.60 25.61 25.41
N LEU A 324 5.73 24.59 25.56
CA LEU A 324 4.89 24.11 24.46
C LEU A 324 3.81 25.12 24.06
N GLN A 325 3.23 25.84 25.02
CA GLN A 325 2.23 26.89 24.73
C GLN A 325 2.87 28.07 24.01
N GLU A 326 4.07 28.45 24.43
CA GLU A 326 4.79 29.60 23.88
C GLU A 326 5.25 29.36 22.44
N LYS A 327 5.57 28.10 22.11
CA LYS A 327 6.10 27.73 20.78
C LYS A 327 5.04 27.20 19.82
N ASN A 328 3.86 26.81 20.30
CA ASN A 328 2.81 26.25 19.44
C ASN A 328 1.41 26.62 19.96
N GLN A 329 0.70 27.43 19.17
CA GLN A 329 -0.63 27.96 19.47
C GLN A 329 -1.68 26.87 19.71
N ASP A 330 -1.47 25.67 19.16
CA ASP A 330 -2.36 24.52 19.31
C ASP A 330 -2.47 24.03 20.77
N TYR A 331 -1.49 24.37 21.63
CA TYR A 331 -1.40 23.97 23.03
C TYR A 331 -1.75 25.09 24.03
N ASN A 332 -2.40 26.16 23.57
CA ASN A 332 -2.87 27.25 24.43
C ASN A 332 -4.09 26.82 25.29
N TRP A 333 -3.85 25.89 26.21
CA TRP A 333 -4.85 25.32 27.10
C TRP A 333 -4.83 26.01 28.47
N PRO A 334 -5.99 26.17 29.12
CA PRO A 334 -6.02 26.74 30.46
C PRO A 334 -5.28 25.82 31.45
N ALA A 335 -4.47 26.43 32.31
CA ALA A 335 -3.67 25.74 33.33
C ALA A 335 -3.88 26.32 34.72
N LYS A 336 -3.87 25.45 35.73
CA LYS A 336 -4.19 25.81 37.13
C LYS A 336 -2.99 25.93 38.06
N LYS A 337 -1.90 25.22 37.78
CA LYS A 337 -0.74 25.07 38.68
C LYS A 337 0.53 25.03 37.86
N VAL A 338 1.48 25.92 38.18
CA VAL A 338 2.83 25.97 37.59
C VAL A 338 3.80 25.46 38.65
N ILE A 339 4.60 24.46 38.31
CA ILE A 339 5.70 23.97 39.13
C ILE A 339 6.98 24.25 38.36
N ASP A 340 7.91 24.94 39.01
CA ASP A 340 9.22 25.21 38.45
C ASP A 340 10.19 24.14 38.96
N ILE A 341 10.87 23.49 38.03
CA ILE A 341 11.84 22.44 38.33
C ILE A 341 13.18 22.88 37.78
N GLU A 342 14.09 23.23 38.69
CA GLU A 342 15.47 23.56 38.36
C GLU A 342 16.26 22.27 38.15
N LEU A 343 16.86 22.14 36.97
CA LEU A 343 17.77 21.05 36.64
C LEU A 343 19.17 21.34 37.18
N ASP A 344 20.01 20.30 37.32
CA ASP A 344 21.43 20.44 37.70
C ASP A 344 22.22 21.34 36.72
N THR A 345 21.69 21.54 35.50
CA THR A 345 22.22 22.46 34.47
C THR A 345 21.85 23.94 34.70
N HIS A 346 21.14 24.27 35.79
CA HIS A 346 20.52 25.58 36.07
C HIS A 346 19.45 26.00 35.04
N GLU A 347 18.96 25.05 34.24
CA GLU A 347 17.80 25.27 33.38
C GLU A 347 16.51 25.06 34.21
N VAL A 348 15.59 26.02 34.14
CA VAL A 348 14.29 25.94 34.82
C VAL A 348 13.24 25.43 33.84
N ILE A 349 12.57 24.34 34.19
CA ILE A 349 11.47 23.76 33.43
C ILE A 349 10.16 24.03 34.18
N GLU A 350 9.28 24.80 33.54
CA GLU A 350 7.97 25.12 34.08
C GLU A 350 6.93 24.09 33.60
N LEU A 351 6.35 23.36 34.55
CA LEU A 351 5.29 22.37 34.30
C LEU A 351 3.93 22.92 34.70
N CYS A 352 3.01 22.92 33.75
CA CYS A 352 1.63 23.36 33.91
C CYS A 352 0.69 22.16 34.06
N ARG A 353 -0.13 22.14 35.12
CA ARG A 353 -1.24 21.18 35.22
C ARG A 353 -2.42 21.67 34.40
N LEU A 354 -2.94 20.80 33.54
CA LEU A 354 -4.14 21.04 32.77
C LEU A 354 -5.34 21.23 33.70
N GLU A 355 -6.19 22.24 33.44
CA GLU A 355 -7.43 22.38 34.20
C GLU A 355 -8.36 21.19 33.98
N GLU A 356 -9.24 20.93 34.95
CA GLU A 356 -10.31 19.95 34.77
C GLU A 356 -11.27 20.37 33.63
N PRO A 357 -11.84 19.39 32.91
CA PRO A 357 -12.80 19.67 31.86
C PRO A 357 -14.10 20.26 32.42
N ASP A 358 -14.66 21.22 31.69
CA ASP A 358 -15.98 21.80 31.98
C ASP A 358 -17.13 20.80 31.72
N ALA A 359 -18.36 21.20 32.03
CA ALA A 359 -19.53 20.31 31.94
C ALA A 359 -19.78 19.78 30.51
N GLU A 360 -19.50 20.58 29.49
CA GLU A 360 -19.69 20.21 28.08
C GLU A 360 -18.60 19.23 27.62
N GLN A 361 -17.35 19.51 27.97
CA GLN A 361 -16.20 18.65 27.71
C GLN A 361 -16.32 17.30 28.40
N ARG A 362 -16.85 17.27 29.64
CA ARG A 362 -17.07 16.02 30.38
C ARG A 362 -17.95 15.04 29.61
N GLY A 363 -19.03 15.51 28.98
CA GLY A 363 -19.91 14.66 28.18
C GLY A 363 -19.21 14.07 26.94
N LEU A 364 -18.37 14.86 26.26
CA LEU A 364 -17.58 14.39 25.12
C LEU A 364 -16.51 13.38 25.53
N ILE A 365 -15.81 13.67 26.63
CA ILE A 365 -14.79 12.79 27.21
C ILE A 365 -15.41 11.46 27.62
N GLU A 366 -16.59 11.44 28.24
CA GLU A 366 -17.27 10.20 28.64
C GLU A 366 -17.65 9.32 27.45
N ARG A 367 -18.11 9.92 26.34
CA ARG A 367 -18.38 9.17 25.10
C ARG A 367 -17.11 8.55 24.54
N GLN A 368 -15.99 9.28 24.55
CA GLN A 368 -14.70 8.76 24.12
C GLN A 368 -14.21 7.64 25.05
N VAL A 369 -14.33 7.81 26.36
CA VAL A 369 -13.96 6.79 27.34
C VAL A 369 -14.73 5.50 27.09
N ARG A 370 -16.06 5.56 26.93
CA ARG A 370 -16.89 4.40 26.57
C ARG A 370 -16.42 3.72 25.29
N PHE A 371 -16.19 4.48 24.22
CA PHE A 371 -15.66 3.91 22.97
C PHE A 371 -14.29 3.20 23.15
N LEU A 372 -13.46 3.71 24.05
CA LEU A 372 -12.12 3.17 24.30
C LEU A 372 -12.10 2.02 25.32
N SER A 373 -13.10 1.93 26.21
CA SER A 373 -13.20 0.95 27.29
C SER A 373 -14.18 -0.19 27.02
N ASP A 374 -15.25 0.06 26.25
CA ASP A 374 -16.38 -0.85 26.05
C ASP A 374 -16.11 -1.83 24.89
N ASP A 375 -16.83 -2.96 24.89
CA ASP A 375 -16.94 -3.87 23.74
C ASP A 375 -17.88 -3.30 22.68
#